data_AF-A0A6H9KLW0-F1
#
_entry.id   AF-A0A6H9KLW0-F1
#
_cell.length_a   1.000
_cell.length_b   1.000
_cell.length_c   1.000
_cell.angle_alpha   90.00
_cell.angle_beta   90.00
_cell.angle_gamma   90.00
#
_symmetry.space_group_name_H-M   'P 1'
#
loop_
_entity.id
_entity.type
_entity.pdbx_description
1 polymer ?
#
loop_
_entity_poly.entity_id
_entity_poly.type
_entity_poly.pdbx_seq_one_letter_code
_entity_poly.pdbx_strand_id
1 'polypeptide(L)'
;MLKQQNLIQKRAINLMTIIAISAISLAIVNAEGKVNSISLDGKSFKGKIYWDKPIIRWLRFSDTIEFKDGMISSTLSLKGGYKITPYNTKKINGKIIFSARAMRDENDFFDWSGVFDGESLEDVKMEWTKDGEIRHYKFKQK
;
A
#
# COMPACT_ATOMS: atom_id res chain seq x y z
N MET A 1 -0.68 -53.10 -14.89
CA MET A 1 -1.00 -52.54 -13.56
C MET A 1 0.18 -51.87 -12.83
N LEU A 2 1.45 -52.01 -13.25
CA LEU A 2 2.61 -51.40 -12.56
C LEU A 2 2.91 -49.92 -12.88
N LYS A 3 2.30 -49.32 -13.92
CA LYS A 3 2.62 -47.93 -14.33
C LYS A 3 1.89 -46.84 -13.53
N GLN A 4 0.75 -47.13 -12.90
CA GLN A 4 0.00 -46.14 -12.10
C GLN A 4 0.57 -45.94 -10.68
N GLN A 5 1.24 -46.95 -10.12
CA GLN A 5 1.81 -46.87 -8.76
C GLN A 5 3.01 -45.89 -8.68
N ASN A 6 3.79 -45.76 -9.76
CA ASN A 6 4.94 -44.83 -9.83
C ASN A 6 4.56 -43.35 -9.93
N LEU A 7 3.36 -43.01 -10.40
CA LEU A 7 2.87 -41.63 -10.49
C LEU A 7 2.36 -41.11 -9.14
N ILE A 8 1.83 -42.00 -8.30
CA ILE A 8 1.32 -41.66 -6.97
C ILE A 8 2.49 -41.44 -5.99
N GLN A 9 3.55 -42.25 -6.07
CA GLN A 9 4.73 -42.08 -5.22
C GLN A 9 5.49 -40.77 -5.49
N LYS A 10 5.61 -40.33 -6.76
CA LYS A 10 6.24 -39.03 -7.10
C LYS A 10 5.44 -37.81 -6.62
N ARG A 11 4.11 -37.91 -6.48
CA ARG A 11 3.28 -36.83 -5.94
C ARG A 11 3.30 -36.75 -4.41
N ALA A 12 3.54 -37.87 -3.72
CA ALA A 12 3.65 -37.89 -2.27
C ALA A 12 4.98 -37.29 -1.75
N ILE A 13 6.08 -37.43 -2.50
CA ILE A 13 7.40 -36.90 -2.11
C ILE A 13 7.43 -35.36 -2.16
N ASN A 14 6.67 -34.71 -3.05
CA ASN A 14 6.60 -33.24 -3.10
C ASN A 14 5.65 -32.60 -2.07
N LEU A 15 4.81 -33.39 -1.39
CA LEU A 15 3.88 -32.87 -0.38
C LEU A 15 4.43 -32.98 1.06
N MET A 16 5.41 -33.84 1.33
CA MET A 16 6.04 -33.90 2.66
C MET A 16 7.15 -32.85 2.88
N THR A 17 7.72 -32.26 1.82
CA THR A 17 8.69 -31.15 1.97
C THR A 17 8.02 -29.82 2.33
N ILE A 18 6.72 -29.67 2.10
CA ILE A 18 5.97 -28.42 2.37
C ILE A 18 5.57 -28.32 3.86
N ILE A 19 5.43 -29.45 4.57
CA ILE A 19 4.97 -29.48 5.97
C ILE A 19 6.14 -29.40 6.97
N ALA A 20 7.39 -29.68 6.56
CA ALA A 20 8.54 -29.61 7.46
C ALA A 20 9.21 -28.21 7.55
N ILE A 21 8.82 -27.25 6.70
CA ILE A 21 9.31 -25.85 6.77
C ILE A 21 8.36 -24.97 7.63
N SER A 22 7.17 -25.45 7.97
CA SER A 22 6.17 -24.65 8.71
C SER A 22 6.30 -24.69 10.24
N ALA A 23 7.20 -25.51 10.81
CA ALA A 23 7.26 -25.74 12.25
C ALA A 23 8.44 -25.07 12.99
N ILE A 24 9.38 -24.40 12.30
CA ILE A 24 10.56 -23.79 12.96
C ILE A 24 10.49 -22.25 13.03
N SER A 25 9.53 -21.59 12.38
CA SER A 25 9.43 -20.11 12.42
C SER A 25 8.59 -19.55 13.57
N LEU A 26 8.00 -20.40 14.44
CA LEU A 26 7.10 -19.95 15.52
C LEU A 26 7.80 -19.50 16.81
N ALA A 27 9.13 -19.41 16.84
CA ALA A 27 9.88 -18.98 18.03
C ALA A 27 10.38 -17.52 17.99
N ILE A 28 10.14 -16.76 16.91
CA ILE A 28 10.62 -15.36 16.79
C ILE A 28 9.49 -14.32 16.89
N VAL A 29 8.22 -14.74 16.88
CA VAL A 29 7.06 -13.81 16.87
C VAL A 29 6.64 -13.31 18.25
N ASN A 30 7.30 -13.72 19.34
CA ASN A 30 6.98 -13.25 20.70
C ASN A 30 7.83 -12.06 21.17
N ALA A 31 8.54 -11.39 20.25
CA ALA A 31 9.26 -10.14 20.52
C ALA A 31 8.65 -8.93 19.79
N GLU A 32 7.34 -8.93 19.54
CA GLU A 32 6.58 -7.76 19.13
C GLU A 32 5.67 -7.38 20.30
N GLY A 33 6.12 -6.56 21.24
CA GLY A 33 6.48 -5.18 20.97
C GLY A 33 5.17 -4.40 20.93
N LYS A 34 4.98 -3.47 21.89
CA LYS A 34 3.90 -2.48 21.85
C LYS A 34 3.70 -2.07 20.40
N VAL A 35 2.47 -2.20 19.88
CA VAL A 35 2.06 -1.59 18.62
C VAL A 35 2.17 -0.08 18.83
N ASN A 36 3.40 0.43 18.74
CA ASN A 36 3.65 1.85 18.64
C ASN A 36 3.12 2.19 17.25
N SER A 37 1.90 2.73 17.20
CA SER A 37 1.39 3.38 16.00
C SER A 37 2.43 4.42 15.59
N ILE A 38 3.16 4.17 14.50
CA ILE A 38 4.19 5.09 14.05
C ILE A 38 3.50 6.18 13.26
N SER A 39 3.44 7.37 13.87
CA SER A 39 2.80 8.52 13.28
C SER A 39 3.67 9.14 12.18
N LEU A 40 3.01 9.63 11.13
CA LEU A 40 3.58 10.50 10.11
C LEU A 40 3.20 11.96 10.33
N ASP A 41 2.54 12.30 11.44
CA ASP A 41 2.03 13.64 11.70
C ASP A 41 3.12 14.71 11.67
N GLY A 42 2.76 15.88 11.15
CA GLY A 42 3.67 17.01 10.93
C GLY A 42 4.50 16.89 9.66
N LYS A 43 4.38 15.79 8.90
CA LYS A 43 5.08 15.61 7.62
C LYS A 43 4.24 16.13 6.46
N SER A 44 4.91 16.78 5.52
CA SER A 44 4.32 17.30 4.29
C SER A 44 5.26 17.05 3.11
N PHE A 45 4.70 16.54 2.02
CA PHE A 45 5.47 16.10 0.85
C PHE A 45 4.89 16.69 -0.42
N LYS A 46 5.69 17.49 -1.11
CA LYS A 46 5.34 18.09 -2.39
C LYS A 46 5.84 17.23 -3.55
N GLY A 47 5.01 17.01 -4.55
CA GLY A 47 5.36 16.17 -5.67
C GLY A 47 4.46 16.36 -6.89
N LYS A 48 4.56 15.42 -7.81
CA LYS A 48 3.73 15.38 -9.03
C LYS A 48 2.95 14.09 -9.09
N ILE A 49 1.65 14.21 -9.36
CA ILE A 49 0.77 13.10 -9.68
C ILE A 49 0.73 12.92 -11.20
N TYR A 50 0.86 11.68 -11.66
CA TYR A 50 0.73 11.32 -13.06
C TYR A 50 -0.11 10.05 -13.21
N TRP A 51 -0.82 9.95 -14.34
CA TRP A 51 -1.61 8.78 -14.66
C TRP A 51 -0.69 7.62 -15.03
N ASP A 52 -0.90 6.44 -14.45
CA ASP A 52 -0.10 5.23 -14.71
C ASP A 52 -0.52 4.52 -16.00
N LYS A 53 -0.81 5.29 -17.06
CA LYS A 53 -1.03 4.79 -18.42
C LYS A 53 0.05 5.35 -19.36
N PRO A 54 0.68 4.52 -20.21
CA PRO A 54 1.80 4.93 -21.06
C PRO A 54 1.48 6.10 -21.99
N ILE A 55 0.25 6.15 -22.49
CA ILE A 55 -0.17 7.06 -23.57
C ILE A 55 -0.37 8.51 -23.08
N ILE A 56 -0.60 8.73 -21.78
CA ILE A 56 -1.03 10.03 -21.24
C ILE A 56 -0.08 10.47 -20.10
N ARG A 57 1.21 10.13 -20.24
CA ARG A 57 2.24 10.42 -19.23
C ARG A 57 2.67 11.89 -19.17
N TRP A 58 2.19 12.72 -20.11
CA TRP A 58 2.42 14.17 -20.10
C TRP A 58 1.56 14.89 -19.07
N LEU A 59 0.41 14.31 -18.68
CA LEU A 59 -0.51 14.97 -17.76
C LEU A 59 0.02 14.81 -16.34
N ARG A 60 0.52 15.91 -15.78
CA ARG A 60 1.15 15.96 -14.47
C ARG A 60 0.56 17.09 -13.66
N PHE A 61 0.06 16.76 -12.48
CA PHE A 61 -0.48 17.73 -11.55
C PHE A 61 0.46 17.88 -10.36
N SER A 62 0.74 19.11 -9.96
CA SER A 62 1.46 19.34 -8.70
C SER A 62 0.51 19.12 -7.54
N ASP A 63 0.96 18.36 -6.54
CA ASP A 63 0.19 18.12 -5.33
C ASP A 63 1.09 18.15 -4.09
N THR A 64 0.47 18.33 -2.94
CA THR A 64 1.10 18.23 -1.63
C THR A 64 0.29 17.29 -0.77
N ILE A 65 0.91 16.22 -0.27
CA ILE A 65 0.36 15.30 0.71
C ILE A 65 0.76 15.78 2.10
N GLU A 66 -0.19 15.90 3.01
CA GLU A 66 0.05 16.34 4.39
C GLU A 66 -0.52 15.34 5.38
N PHE A 67 0.25 15.03 6.42
CA PHE A 67 -0.13 14.19 7.54
C PHE A 67 -0.21 15.04 8.79
N LYS A 68 -1.37 15.06 9.46
CA LYS A 68 -1.62 15.89 10.62
C LYS A 68 -2.74 15.30 11.48
N ASP A 69 -2.52 15.24 12.79
CA ASP A 69 -3.51 14.79 13.78
C ASP A 69 -4.14 13.41 13.45
N GLY A 70 -3.32 12.45 12.98
CA GLY A 70 -3.77 11.13 12.55
C GLY A 70 -4.53 11.11 11.22
N MET A 71 -4.57 12.25 10.53
CA MET A 71 -5.25 12.42 9.26
C MET A 71 -4.28 12.69 8.11
N ILE A 72 -4.69 12.32 6.91
CA ILE A 72 -4.00 12.63 5.66
C ILE A 72 -4.91 13.48 4.76
N SER A 73 -4.30 14.41 4.05
CA SER A 73 -4.98 15.19 3.02
C SER A 73 -4.05 15.42 1.83
N SER A 74 -4.63 15.76 0.68
CA SER A 74 -3.89 16.24 -0.47
C SER A 74 -4.53 17.52 -1.00
N THR A 75 -3.72 18.46 -1.50
CA THR A 75 -4.25 19.74 -2.01
C THR A 75 -5.21 19.52 -3.18
N LEU A 76 -4.92 18.58 -4.08
CA LEU A 76 -5.81 18.24 -5.20
C LEU A 76 -7.07 17.52 -4.71
N SER A 77 -6.96 16.63 -3.73
CA SER A 77 -8.11 15.94 -3.15
C SER A 77 -9.07 16.93 -2.49
N LEU A 78 -8.57 17.87 -1.69
CA LEU A 78 -9.40 18.90 -1.07
C LEU A 78 -10.06 19.80 -2.11
N LYS A 79 -9.34 20.23 -3.15
CA LYS A 79 -9.92 21.00 -4.27
C LYS A 79 -11.00 20.23 -5.03
N GLY A 80 -10.89 18.91 -5.10
CA GLY A 80 -11.89 18.02 -5.69
C GLY A 80 -13.10 17.73 -4.81
N GLY A 81 -13.16 18.29 -3.60
CA GLY A 81 -14.25 18.11 -2.64
C GLY A 81 -14.15 16.84 -1.78
N TYR A 82 -12.99 16.18 -1.75
CA TYR A 82 -12.77 15.01 -0.90
C TYR A 82 -12.46 15.44 0.52
N LYS A 83 -12.91 14.65 1.49
CA LYS A 83 -12.67 14.91 2.91
C LYS A 83 -11.26 14.52 3.31
N ILE A 84 -10.72 15.24 4.29
CA ILE A 84 -9.58 14.79 5.10
C ILE A 84 -9.96 13.45 5.74
N THR A 85 -9.03 12.49 5.74
CA THR A 85 -9.34 11.10 6.12
C THR A 85 -8.28 10.53 7.06
N PRO A 86 -8.63 9.62 7.98
CA PRO A 86 -7.63 8.92 8.78
C PRO A 86 -6.67 8.10 7.90
N TYR A 87 -5.41 8.06 8.31
CA TYR A 87 -4.43 7.15 7.71
C TYR A 87 -4.03 6.04 8.67
N ASN A 88 -3.66 4.91 8.11
CA ASN A 88 -3.10 3.77 8.83
C ASN A 88 -1.63 3.63 8.50
N THR A 89 -0.81 3.24 9.48
CA THR A 89 0.61 2.94 9.27
C THR A 89 0.99 1.57 9.79
N LYS A 90 2.01 0.98 9.17
CA LYS A 90 2.68 -0.24 9.64
C LYS A 90 4.17 -0.13 9.42
N LYS A 91 4.99 -0.58 10.37
CA LYS A 91 6.45 -0.70 10.17
C LYS A 91 6.76 -2.07 9.58
N ILE A 92 7.44 -2.09 8.44
CA ILE A 92 7.90 -3.32 7.80
C ILE A 92 9.35 -3.10 7.37
N ASN A 93 10.27 -3.94 7.85
CA ASN A 93 11.70 -3.89 7.51
C ASN A 93 12.32 -2.49 7.67
N GLY A 94 11.99 -1.80 8.76
CA GLY A 94 12.51 -0.45 9.03
C GLY A 94 11.78 0.69 8.33
N LYS A 95 11.02 0.42 7.25
CA LYS A 95 10.21 1.41 6.54
C LYS A 95 8.80 1.50 7.12
N ILE A 96 8.13 2.64 6.92
CA ILE A 96 6.74 2.85 7.32
C ILE A 96 5.86 2.80 6.08
N ILE A 97 4.94 1.85 6.01
CA ILE A 97 3.94 1.77 4.96
C ILE A 97 2.70 2.51 5.46
N PHE A 98 2.16 3.44 4.66
CA PHE A 98 0.91 4.12 4.96
C PHE A 98 -0.19 3.74 3.97
N SER A 99 -1.44 3.86 4.41
CA SER A 99 -2.63 3.74 3.56
C SER A 99 -3.78 4.59 4.09
N ALA A 100 -4.64 5.08 3.19
CA ALA A 100 -5.81 5.86 3.55
C ALA A 100 -6.86 5.84 2.43
N ARG A 101 -8.13 6.07 2.79
CA ARG A 101 -9.23 6.21 1.82
C ARG A 101 -9.90 7.56 1.97
N ALA A 102 -9.75 8.44 0.98
CA ALA A 102 -10.44 9.72 0.94
C ALA A 102 -11.73 9.57 0.14
N MET A 103 -12.88 9.83 0.75
CA MET A 103 -14.19 9.68 0.11
C MET A 103 -14.83 11.04 -0.15
N ARG A 104 -15.47 11.17 -1.31
CA ARG A 104 -16.44 12.25 -1.59
C ARG A 104 -17.85 11.72 -1.51
N ASP A 105 -18.09 10.53 -2.06
CA ASP A 105 -19.32 9.75 -1.97
C ASP A 105 -18.99 8.25 -1.95
N GLU A 106 -20.00 7.38 -2.00
CA GLU A 106 -19.83 5.92 -1.94
C GLU A 106 -19.11 5.33 -3.18
N ASN A 107 -19.28 5.96 -4.35
CA ASN A 107 -18.74 5.48 -5.62
C ASN A 107 -17.61 6.37 -6.16
N ASP A 108 -17.19 7.37 -5.39
CA ASP A 108 -16.17 8.34 -5.73
C ASP A 108 -15.19 8.55 -4.56
N PHE A 109 -14.08 7.81 -4.62
CA PHE A 109 -13.06 7.79 -3.57
C PHE A 109 -11.66 7.55 -4.13
N PHE A 110 -10.66 8.01 -3.38
CA PHE A 110 -9.26 7.70 -3.60
C PHE A 110 -8.75 6.75 -2.53
N ASP A 111 -8.12 5.65 -2.94
CA ASP A 111 -7.26 4.85 -2.08
C ASP A 111 -5.80 5.27 -2.29
N TRP A 112 -5.17 5.70 -1.20
CA TRP A 112 -3.77 6.09 -1.14
C TRP A 112 -2.98 5.00 -0.45
N SER A 113 -1.79 4.71 -0.98
CA SER A 113 -0.77 3.94 -0.28
C SER A 113 0.61 4.41 -0.67
N GLY A 114 1.59 4.16 0.18
CA GLY A 114 2.99 4.46 -0.13
C GLY A 114 3.91 4.06 1.00
N VAL A 115 5.20 4.33 0.81
CA VAL A 115 6.26 3.95 1.73
C VAL A 115 7.00 5.21 2.16
N PHE A 116 7.20 5.37 3.46
CA PHE A 116 8.07 6.38 4.05
C PHE A 116 9.34 5.70 4.55
N ASP A 117 10.49 6.12 4.02
CA ASP A 117 11.80 5.54 4.31
C ASP A 117 12.50 6.16 5.54
N GLY A 118 11.91 7.21 6.12
CA GLY A 118 12.49 8.02 7.20
C GLY A 118 12.71 9.48 6.79
N GLU A 119 12.78 9.76 5.50
CA GLU A 119 13.04 11.09 4.93
C GLU A 119 12.01 11.45 3.84
N SER A 120 11.69 10.51 2.95
CA SER A 120 10.91 10.74 1.74
C SER A 120 9.77 9.72 1.56
N LEU A 121 8.79 10.08 0.72
CA LEU A 121 7.77 9.17 0.24
C LEU A 121 8.18 8.50 -1.08
N GLU A 122 8.21 7.18 -1.05
CA GLU A 122 8.45 6.28 -2.16
C GLU A 122 7.19 5.49 -2.52
N ASP A 123 7.13 5.01 -3.77
CA ASP A 123 6.09 4.09 -4.25
C ASP A 123 4.64 4.52 -3.93
N VAL A 124 4.39 5.83 -3.93
CA VAL A 124 3.06 6.36 -3.62
C VAL A 124 2.11 6.10 -4.77
N LYS A 125 1.09 5.28 -4.51
CA LYS A 125 0.02 4.91 -5.43
C LYS A 125 -1.27 5.56 -4.98
N MET A 126 -2.04 6.02 -5.96
CA MET A 126 -3.39 6.54 -5.77
C MET A 126 -4.33 5.84 -6.74
N GLU A 127 -5.29 5.09 -6.22
CA GLU A 127 -6.35 4.47 -7.00
C GLU A 127 -7.62 5.30 -6.86
N TRP A 128 -8.06 5.90 -7.95
CA TRP A 128 -9.30 6.65 -8.00
C TRP A 128 -10.42 5.76 -8.53
N THR A 129 -11.40 5.48 -7.68
CA THR A 129 -12.65 4.87 -8.12
C THR A 129 -13.66 5.97 -8.32
N LYS A 130 -14.27 6.03 -9.52
CA LYS A 130 -15.39 6.92 -9.82
C LYS A 130 -16.39 6.19 -10.70
N ASP A 131 -17.65 6.15 -10.27
CA ASP A 131 -18.75 5.52 -11.02
C ASP A 131 -18.43 4.05 -11.41
N GLY A 132 -17.69 3.34 -10.53
CA GLY A 132 -17.23 1.98 -10.76
C GLY A 132 -15.98 1.83 -11.64
N GLU A 133 -15.48 2.91 -12.25
CA GLU A 133 -14.22 2.90 -12.99
C GLU A 133 -13.04 3.15 -12.06
N ILE A 134 -11.98 2.32 -12.19
CA ILE A 134 -10.74 2.48 -11.43
C ILE A 134 -9.65 3.09 -12.31
N ARG A 135 -9.02 4.17 -11.83
CA ARG A 135 -7.90 4.86 -12.47
C ARG A 135 -6.70 4.88 -11.53
N HIS A 136 -5.56 4.40 -12.03
CA HIS A 136 -4.34 4.27 -11.24
C HIS A 136 -3.40 5.45 -11.50
N TYR A 137 -3.00 6.14 -10.44
CA TYR A 137 -2.07 7.24 -10.48
C TYR A 137 -0.87 6.95 -9.58
N LYS A 138 0.22 7.65 -9.86
CA LYS A 138 1.43 7.62 -9.04
C LYS A 138 1.79 9.03 -8.62
N PHE A 139 2.21 9.18 -7.37
CA PHE A 139 2.82 10.40 -6.86
C PHE A 139 4.34 10.21 -6.81
N LYS A 140 5.07 11.18 -7.34
CA LYS A 140 6.54 11.24 -7.25
C LYS A 140 6.93 12.51 -6.52
N GLN A 141 7.56 12.35 -5.35
CA GLN A 141 8.14 13.45 -4.60
C GLN A 141 9.21 14.18 -5.44
N LYS A 142 9.30 15.50 -5.26
CA LYS A 142 10.28 16.34 -5.95
C LYS A 142 11.66 16.20 -5.32
#